data_AF-A0A7K0R6G3-F1
#
_entry.id   AF-A0A7K0R6G3-F1
#
_cell.length_a   1.000
_cell.length_b   1.000
_cell.length_c   1.000
_cell.angle_alpha   90.00
_cell.angle_beta   90.00
_cell.angle_gamma   90.00
#
_symmetry.space_group_name_H-M   'P 1'
#
loop_
_entity.id
_entity.type
_entity.pdbx_description
1 polymer ?
#
loop_
_entity_poly.entity_id
_entity_poly.type
_entity_poly.pdbx_seq_one_letter_code
_entity_poly.pdbx_strand_id
1 'polypeptide(L)'
;MADPETTPDRREDLDEVEARALACVRCPSLAATRTQVVFGSGDRDADLFFVGEAPGADEDARGVPFVGRAGRLLGELLAGIGLQREDVFIANVLKCR
;
A
#
# COMPACT_ATOMS: atom_id res chain seq x y z
N MET A 1 -31.87 0.71 15.90
CA MET A 1 -31.54 -0.34 14.90
C MET A 1 -30.87 0.40 13.75
N ALA A 2 -29.56 0.22 13.58
CA ALA A 2 -28.84 0.83 12.46
C ALA A 2 -29.16 0.03 11.18
N ASP A 3 -29.33 0.74 10.06
CA ASP A 3 -29.66 0.20 8.76
C ASP A 3 -28.47 -0.64 8.22
N PRO A 4 -28.65 -1.91 7.83
CA PRO A 4 -27.55 -2.78 7.42
C PRO A 4 -27.00 -2.49 6.00
N GLU A 5 -27.56 -1.53 5.26
CA GLU A 5 -27.22 -1.26 3.85
C GLU A 5 -26.20 -0.13 3.62
N THR A 6 -25.55 0.42 4.66
CA THR A 6 -24.60 1.54 4.48
C THR A 6 -23.22 1.26 5.05
N THR A 7 -22.66 0.07 4.77
CA THR A 7 -21.22 -0.12 4.89
C THR A 7 -20.60 0.41 3.59
N PRO A 8 -19.79 1.49 3.62
CA PRO A 8 -19.17 2.00 2.40
C PRO A 8 -18.38 0.90 1.71
N ASP A 9 -18.40 0.89 0.37
CA ASP A 9 -17.58 -0.02 -0.41
C ASP A 9 -16.12 0.27 -0.07
N ARG A 10 -15.46 -0.71 0.55
CA ARG A 10 -14.07 -0.63 1.01
C ARG A 10 -13.14 -0.22 -0.14
N ARG A 11 -13.47 -0.58 -1.38
CA ARG A 11 -12.70 -0.18 -2.57
C ARG A 11 -12.80 1.32 -2.83
N GLU A 12 -14.01 1.86 -2.79
CA GLU A 12 -14.28 3.29 -3.00
C GLU A 12 -13.60 4.13 -1.92
N ASP A 13 -13.68 3.70 -0.66
CA ASP A 13 -12.97 4.34 0.45
C ASP A 13 -11.45 4.35 0.22
N LEU A 14 -10.89 3.26 -0.29
CA LEU A 14 -9.46 3.15 -0.51
C LEU A 14 -8.98 3.99 -1.71
N ASP A 15 -9.81 4.13 -2.75
CA ASP A 15 -9.59 5.06 -3.86
C ASP A 15 -9.50 6.51 -3.40
N GLU A 16 -10.42 6.94 -2.53
CA GLU A 16 -10.38 8.29 -1.97
C GLU A 16 -9.13 8.53 -1.11
N VAL A 17 -8.73 7.52 -0.31
CA VAL A 17 -7.52 7.58 0.49
C VAL A 17 -6.26 7.61 -0.39
N GLU A 18 -6.24 6.85 -1.49
CA GLU A 18 -5.16 6.87 -2.47
C GLU A 18 -5.01 8.25 -3.10
N ALA A 19 -6.10 8.84 -3.60
CA ALA A 19 -6.09 10.18 -4.18
C ALA A 19 -5.55 11.23 -3.20
N ARG A 20 -5.98 11.17 -1.93
CA ARG A 20 -5.47 12.05 -0.86
C ARG A 20 -3.99 11.83 -0.56
N ALA A 21 -3.52 10.58 -0.60
CA ALA A 21 -2.12 10.25 -0.37
C ALA A 21 -1.23 10.78 -1.50
N LEU A 22 -1.63 10.60 -2.76
CA LEU A 22 -0.87 11.04 -3.94
C LEU A 22 -0.65 12.57 -3.97
N ALA A 23 -1.62 13.35 -3.46
CA ALA A 23 -1.52 14.80 -3.35
C ALA A 23 -0.86 15.29 -2.04
N CYS A 24 -0.42 14.40 -1.16
CA CYS A 24 -0.02 14.77 0.20
C CYS A 24 1.32 15.54 0.26
N VAL A 25 1.31 16.71 0.89
CA VAL A 25 2.49 17.55 1.14
C VAL A 25 2.64 17.93 2.63
N ARG A 26 1.97 17.20 3.53
CA ARG A 26 1.91 17.54 4.97
C ARG A 26 3.27 17.45 5.70
N CYS A 27 4.22 16.68 5.19
CA CYS A 27 5.56 16.54 5.73
C CYS A 27 6.57 17.09 4.71
N PRO A 28 6.96 18.38 4.78
CA PRO A 28 7.80 19.01 3.75
C PRO A 28 9.13 18.31 3.51
N SER A 29 9.78 17.80 4.57
CA SER A 29 11.05 17.07 4.46
C SER A 29 10.94 15.79 3.65
N LEU A 30 9.89 14.98 3.87
CA LEU A 30 9.65 13.72 3.15
C LEU A 30 9.07 13.96 1.75
N ALA A 31 8.25 15.00 1.58
CA ALA A 31 7.67 15.35 0.30
C ALA A 31 8.74 15.87 -0.69
N ALA A 32 9.80 16.50 -0.18
CA ALA A 32 10.91 16.98 -0.98
C ALA A 32 11.91 15.89 -1.39
N THR A 33 11.95 14.75 -0.70
CA THR A 33 12.94 13.67 -0.93
C THR A 33 12.44 12.52 -1.79
N ARG A 34 11.12 12.29 -1.80
CA ARG A 34 10.50 11.22 -2.61
C ARG A 34 10.50 11.58 -4.09
N THR A 35 10.59 10.58 -4.95
CA THR A 35 10.27 10.68 -6.37
C THR A 35 8.76 10.71 -6.56
N GLN A 36 8.05 9.81 -5.88
CA GLN A 36 6.60 9.75 -5.89
C GLN A 36 6.07 9.13 -4.60
N VAL A 37 4.78 9.26 -4.37
CA VAL A 37 4.11 8.59 -3.25
C VAL A 37 3.98 7.11 -3.57
N VAL A 38 4.33 6.23 -2.62
CA VAL A 38 4.10 4.79 -2.71
C VAL A 38 2.93 4.45 -1.80
N PHE A 39 1.74 4.30 -2.39
CA PHE A 39 0.50 4.16 -1.63
C PHE A 39 0.33 2.76 -1.03
N GLY A 40 0.00 1.81 -1.89
CA GLY A 40 -0.32 0.42 -1.58
C GLY A 40 -0.57 -0.34 -2.88
N SER A 41 -0.53 -1.66 -2.87
CA SER A 41 -0.79 -2.49 -4.05
C SER A 41 -1.37 -3.84 -3.66
N GLY A 42 -2.15 -4.44 -4.55
CA GLY A 42 -2.77 -5.76 -4.40
C GLY A 42 -4.29 -5.68 -4.39
N ASP A 43 -4.95 -6.71 -3.87
CA ASP A 43 -6.42 -6.73 -3.80
C ASP A 43 -6.93 -5.77 -2.71
N ARG A 44 -7.81 -4.86 -3.12
CA ARG A 44 -8.42 -3.85 -2.23
C ARG A 44 -9.47 -4.45 -1.29
N ASP A 45 -9.94 -5.66 -1.59
CA ASP A 45 -10.83 -6.45 -0.73
C ASP A 45 -10.10 -7.54 0.04
N ALA A 46 -8.76 -7.59 -0.02
CA ALA A 46 -8.00 -8.63 0.64
C ALA A 46 -8.32 -8.72 2.14
N ASP A 47 -8.51 -9.94 2.62
CA ASP A 47 -8.64 -10.23 4.05
C ASP A 47 -7.31 -10.05 4.81
N LEU A 48 -6.19 -10.07 4.09
CA LEU A 48 -4.84 -9.97 4.65
C LEU A 48 -4.12 -8.72 4.14
N PHE A 49 -3.70 -7.87 5.09
CA PHE A 49 -2.98 -6.63 4.82
C PHE A 49 -1.59 -6.65 5.45
N PHE A 50 -0.54 -6.59 4.63
CA PHE A 50 0.84 -6.40 5.05
C PHE A 50 1.22 -4.91 5.11
N VAL A 51 1.76 -4.48 6.25
CA VAL A 51 2.20 -3.09 6.47
C VAL A 51 3.69 -3.07 6.85
N GLY A 52 4.52 -2.51 5.98
CA GLY A 52 5.92 -2.21 6.26
C GLY A 52 6.14 -0.80 6.83
N GLU A 53 7.39 -0.41 7.03
CA GLU A 53 7.75 0.88 7.64
C GLU A 53 7.66 2.04 6.63
N ALA A 54 8.48 2.00 5.59
CA ALA A 54 8.63 3.07 4.61
C ALA A 54 9.06 2.52 3.24
N PRO A 55 8.85 3.26 2.13
CA PRO A 55 9.33 2.87 0.81
C PRO A 55 10.86 2.96 0.75
N GLY A 56 11.51 1.96 0.15
CA GLY A 56 12.92 2.05 -0.23
C GLY A 56 13.12 2.81 -1.54
N ALA A 57 14.36 2.87 -2.02
CA ALA A 57 14.69 3.56 -3.27
C ALA A 57 14.02 2.91 -4.50
N ASP A 58 13.98 1.58 -4.55
CA ASP A 58 13.36 0.84 -5.65
C ASP A 58 11.84 1.00 -5.68
N GLU A 59 11.22 1.09 -4.50
CA GLU A 59 9.79 1.34 -4.32
C GLU A 59 9.45 2.78 -4.73
N ASP A 60 10.21 3.77 -4.24
CA ASP A 60 10.03 5.19 -4.58
C ASP A 60 10.18 5.45 -6.09
N ALA A 61 11.15 4.78 -6.73
CA ALA A 61 11.33 4.89 -8.18
C ALA A 61 10.15 4.27 -8.98
N ARG A 62 9.50 3.23 -8.45
CA ARG A 62 8.45 2.49 -9.17
C ARG A 62 7.02 2.82 -8.76
N GLY A 63 6.81 3.49 -7.62
CA GLY A 63 5.48 3.75 -7.07
C GLY A 63 4.81 2.53 -6.43
N VAL A 64 5.50 1.38 -6.35
CA VAL A 64 4.92 0.11 -5.89
C VAL A 64 5.66 -0.38 -4.65
N PRO A 65 4.96 -0.77 -3.57
CA PRO A 65 5.59 -1.18 -2.31
C PRO A 65 6.21 -2.59 -2.42
N PHE A 66 7.27 -2.83 -1.63
CA PHE A 66 7.92 -4.13 -1.52
C PHE A 66 8.34 -4.72 -2.89
N VAL A 67 9.15 -3.99 -3.66
CA VAL A 67 9.65 -4.44 -4.98
C VAL A 67 11.16 -4.72 -4.98
N GLY A 68 11.87 -4.34 -3.91
CA GLY A 68 13.26 -4.67 -3.67
C GLY A 68 13.49 -6.08 -3.12
N ARG A 69 14.60 -6.29 -2.39
CA ARG A 69 14.97 -7.60 -1.81
C ARG A 69 13.93 -8.13 -0.83
N ALA A 70 13.45 -7.28 0.08
CA ALA A 70 12.43 -7.65 1.06
C ALA A 70 11.11 -8.06 0.37
N GLY A 71 10.79 -7.43 -0.76
CA GLY A 71 9.63 -7.76 -1.56
C GLY A 71 9.67 -9.14 -2.21
N ARG A 72 10.86 -9.57 -2.66
CA ARG A 72 11.06 -10.92 -3.17
C ARG A 72 10.91 -11.97 -2.07
N LEU A 73 11.51 -11.73 -0.91
CA LEU A 73 11.33 -12.61 0.25
C LEU A 73 9.86 -12.70 0.67
N LEU A 74 9.12 -11.58 0.71
CA LEU A 74 7.69 -11.60 1.00
C LEU A 74 6.92 -12.45 -0.03
N GLY A 75 7.25 -12.33 -1.32
CA GLY A 75 6.66 -13.16 -2.37
C GLY A 75 6.91 -14.66 -2.16
N GLU A 76 8.12 -15.04 -1.78
CA GLU A 76 8.46 -16.44 -1.45
C GLU A 76 7.67 -16.95 -0.23
N LEU A 77 7.52 -16.12 0.80
CA LEU A 77 6.76 -16.46 2.01
C LEU A 77 5.26 -16.60 1.73
N LEU A 78 4.68 -15.72 0.90
CA LEU A 78 3.29 -15.81 0.45
C LEU A 78 3.06 -17.10 -0.34
N ALA A 79 3.95 -17.41 -1.29
CA ALA A 79 3.86 -18.63 -2.08
C ALA A 79 3.93 -19.88 -1.18
N GLY A 80 4.74 -19.85 -0.12
CA GLY A 80 4.84 -20.92 0.87
C GLY A 80 3.54 -21.20 1.65
N ILE A 81 2.61 -20.24 1.70
CA ILE A 81 1.27 -20.41 2.29
C ILE A 81 0.15 -20.45 1.24
N GLY A 82 0.49 -20.58 -0.05
CA GLY A 82 -0.48 -20.70 -1.14
C GLY A 82 -1.12 -19.39 -1.58
N LEU A 83 -0.55 -18.24 -1.21
CA LEU A 83 -1.00 -16.91 -1.63
C LEU A 83 -0.04 -16.28 -2.63
N GLN A 84 -0.55 -15.37 -3.46
CA GLN A 84 0.22 -14.49 -4.32
C GLN A 84 0.11 -13.04 -3.83
N ARG A 85 0.88 -12.13 -4.43
CA ARG A 85 0.86 -10.71 -4.05
C ARG A 85 -0.46 -10.04 -4.40
N GLU A 86 -1.14 -10.56 -5.40
CA GLU A 86 -2.43 -10.09 -5.87
C GLU A 86 -3.56 -10.51 -4.94
N ASP A 87 -3.37 -11.53 -4.09
CA ASP A 87 -4.38 -12.02 -3.13
C ASP A 87 -4.38 -11.24 -1.80
N VAL A 88 -3.44 -10.31 -1.62
CA VAL A 88 -3.23 -9.57 -0.37
C VAL A 88 -3.12 -8.09 -0.68
N PHE A 89 -3.36 -7.22 0.30
CA PHE A 89 -3.01 -5.81 0.18
C PHE A 89 -1.67 -5.55 0.85
N ILE A 90 -0.80 -4.75 0.25
CA ILE A 90 0.54 -4.44 0.76
C ILE A 90 0.75 -2.94 0.74
N ALA A 91 1.21 -2.38 1.85
CA ALA A 91 1.54 -0.96 1.93
C ALA A 91 2.61 -0.69 2.99
N ASN A 92 2.96 0.58 3.19
CA ASN A 92 3.83 1.04 4.27
C ASN A 92 3.11 2.04 5.18
N VAL A 93 3.57 2.18 6.42
CA VAL A 93 3.11 3.22 7.36
C VAL A 93 3.42 4.60 6.76
N LEU A 94 4.66 4.82 6.33
CA LEU A 94 5.05 6.00 5.57
C LEU A 94 4.84 5.77 4.07
N LYS A 95 4.35 6.79 3.37
CA LYS A 95 4.14 6.74 1.90
C LYS A 95 5.24 7.43 1.10
N CYS A 96 6.25 7.95 1.79
CA CYS A 96 7.37 8.72 1.25
C CYS A 96 8.66 8.15 1.84
N ARG A 97 9.76 8.23 1.09
CA ARG A 97 11.11 7.80 1.51
C ARG A 97 11.79 8.84 2.41
#